data_AF-A0A1N7JVS7-F1
#
_entry.id   AF-A0A1N7JVS7-F1
#
_cell.length_a   1.000
_cell.length_b   1.000
_cell.length_c   1.000
_cell.angle_alpha   90.00
_cell.angle_beta   90.00
_cell.angle_gamma   90.00
#
_symmetry.space_group_name_H-M   'P 1'
#
loop_
_entity.id
_entity.type
_entity.pdbx_description
1 polymer ?
#
loop_
_entity_poly.entity_id
_entity_poly.type
_entity_poly.pdbx_seq_one_letter_code
_entity_poly.pdbx_strand_id
1 'polypeptide(L)' 'MKNLRKLEKKELKTIKGGNIPVVPIGCNNWDARARCCREWDWEHSNNPTC' A
#
# COMPACT_ATOMS: atom_id res chain seq x y z
N MET A 1 -10.58 29.40 -5.75
CA MET A 1 -10.62 28.18 -4.90
C MET A 1 -11.93 27.47 -5.17
N LYS A 2 -11.92 26.17 -5.49
CA LYS A 2 -13.18 25.42 -5.67
C LYS A 2 -13.75 25.12 -4.28
N ASN A 3 -15.01 25.46 -4.04
CA ASN A 3 -15.70 25.08 -2.81
C ASN A 3 -15.84 23.55 -2.78
N LEU A 4 -15.02 22.89 -1.95
CA LEU A 4 -15.09 21.46 -1.75
C LEU A 4 -16.15 21.15 -0.70
N ARG A 5 -17.15 20.35 -1.07
CA ARG A 5 -18.20 19.89 -0.16
C ARG A 5 -17.61 18.85 0.80
N LYS A 6 -17.97 18.94 2.09
CA LYS A 6 -17.65 17.90 3.08
C LYS A 6 -18.39 16.60 2.71
N LEU A 7 -17.66 15.50 2.63
CA LEU A 7 -18.22 14.18 2.33
C LEU A 7 -18.81 13.54 3.58
N GLU A 8 -19.93 12.84 3.40
CA GLU A 8 -20.53 12.02 4.43
C GLU A 8 -19.69 10.77 4.70
N LYS A 9 -19.76 10.22 5.92
CA LYS A 9 -19.00 9.01 6.31
C LYS A 9 -19.24 7.82 5.36
N LYS A 10 -20.44 7.69 4.80
CA LYS A 10 -20.78 6.62 3.84
C LYS A 10 -20.03 6.79 2.51
N GLU A 11 -19.86 8.03 2.05
CA GLU A 11 -19.13 8.35 0.82
C GLU A 11 -17.62 8.13 1.01
N LEU A 12 -17.09 8.43 2.21
CA LEU A 12 -15.69 8.14 2.55
C LEU A 12 -15.35 6.65 2.45
N LYS A 13 -16.28 5.75 2.78
CA LYS A 13 -16.06 4.29 2.67
C LYS A 13 -16.04 3.79 1.23
N THR A 14 -16.69 4.50 0.32
CA THR A 14 -16.68 4.18 -1.12
C THR A 14 -15.46 4.74 -1.84
N ILE A 15 -14.79 5.73 -1.24
CA ILE A 15 -13.50 6.17 -1.71
C ILE A 15 -12.53 5.02 -1.42
N LYS A 16 -12.13 4.32 -2.47
CA LYS A 16 -10.98 3.42 -2.42
C LYS A 16 -9.79 4.31 -2.06
N GLY A 17 -9.34 4.25 -0.81
CA GLY A 17 -8.15 4.97 -0.35
C GLY A 17 -7.02 4.76 -1.35
N GLY A 18 -6.29 5.83 -1.66
CA GLY A 18 -5.27 5.81 -2.71
C GLY A 18 -4.32 4.64 -2.52
N ASN A 19 -3.97 3.97 -3.63
CA ASN A 19 -3.12 2.78 -3.77
C ASN A 19 -2.16 2.59 -2.58
N ILE A 20 -2.67 2.07 -1.46
CA ILE A 20 -1.85 1.72 -0.32
C ILE A 20 -1.11 0.50 -0.84
N PRO A 21 0.22 0.57 -1.04
CA PRO A 21 0.92 -0.59 -1.51
C PRO A 21 0.68 -1.70 -0.51
N VAL A 22 -0.03 -2.73 -0.97
CA VAL A 22 -0.24 -3.93 -0.18
C VAL A 22 1.15 -4.51 0.01
N VAL A 23 1.61 -4.55 1.26
CA VAL A 23 2.86 -5.24 1.58
C VAL A 23 2.69 -6.69 1.14
N PRO A 24 3.53 -7.19 0.21
CA PRO A 24 3.41 -8.55 -0.26
C PRO A 24 3.55 -9.55 0.89
N ILE A 25 2.82 -10.66 0.78
CA ILE A 25 2.95 -11.78 1.73
C ILE A 25 4.41 -12.25 1.73
N GLY A 26 4.97 -12.44 2.93
CA GLY A 26 6.34 -12.87 3.12
C GLY A 26 7.40 -11.78 2.98
N CYS A 27 7.01 -10.52 2.84
CA CYS A 27 7.95 -9.41 2.91
C CYS A 27 8.32 -9.08 4.37
N ASN A 28 9.56 -9.37 4.76
CA ASN A 28 10.09 -9.04 6.09
C ASN A 28 10.45 -7.55 6.21
N ASN A 29 10.90 -6.93 5.12
CA ASN A 29 11.33 -5.53 5.11
C ASN A 29 10.76 -4.76 3.91
N TRP A 30 9.61 -4.12 4.11
CA TRP A 30 8.95 -3.32 3.08
C TRP A 30 9.46 -1.88 3.02
N ASP A 31 9.88 -1.43 1.84
CA ASP A 31 10.14 -0.01 1.58
C ASP A 31 8.88 0.67 1.00
N ALA A 32 8.19 1.45 1.83
CA ALA A 32 6.98 2.16 1.42
C ALA A 32 7.24 3.28 0.39
N ARG A 33 8.47 3.82 0.34
CA ARG A 33 8.85 4.91 -0.58
C ARG A 33 9.16 4.34 -1.96
N ALA A 34 9.95 3.28 -2.02
CA ALA A 34 10.30 2.58 -3.26
C ALA A 34 9.22 1.59 -3.72
N ARG A 35 8.24 1.28 -2.86
CA ARG A 35 7.15 0.34 -3.09
C ARG A 35 7.63 -1.05 -3.48
N CYS A 36 8.62 -1.55 -2.75
CA CYS A 36 9.23 -2.85 -2.99
C CYS A 36 9.69 -3.49 -1.69
N CYS A 37 9.86 -4.80 -1.71
CA CYS A 37 10.39 -5.55 -0.59
C CYS A 37 11.91 -5.62 -0.69
N ARG A 38 12.61 -5.34 0.41
CA ARG A 38 14.08 -5.43 0.51
C ARG A 38 14.56 -6.77 1.03
N GLU A 39 13.69 -7.48 1.73
CA GLU A 39 14.01 -8.77 2.32
C GLU A 39 12.75 -9.63 2.41
N TRP A 40 12.82 -10.82 1.83
CA TRP A 40 11.76 -11.81 1.85
C TRP A 40 12.05 -12.89 2.90
N ASP A 41 11.00 -13.53 3.40
CA ASP A 41 11.14 -14.74 4.20
C ASP A 41 11.72 -15.91 3.37
N TRP A 42 11.96 -17.04 4.04
CA TRP A 42 12.58 -18.19 3.41
C TRP A 42 11.71 -18.83 2.31
N GLU A 43 10.38 -18.84 2.47
CA GLU A 43 9.41 -19.40 1.51
C GLU A 43 9.33 -18.55 0.24
N HIS A 44 9.55 -17.24 0.39
CA HIS A 44 9.43 -16.23 -0.66
C HIS A 44 10.79 -15.69 -1.12
N SER A 45 11.89 -16.34 -0.75
CA SER A 45 13.27 -15.90 -1.04
C SER A 45 13.62 -15.79 -2.53
N ASN A 46 12.82 -16.41 -3.40
CA ASN A 46 12.95 -16.29 -4.86
C ASN A 46 12.32 -15.02 -5.44
N ASN A 47 11.58 -14.25 -4.62
CA ASN A 47 10.96 -13.01 -5.07
C ASN A 47 12.03 -11.90 -5.25
N PRO A 48 11.85 -11.00 -6.22
CA PRO A 48 12.82 -9.94 -6.48
C PRO A 48 12.87 -8.95 -5.31
N THR A 49 14.07 -8.52 -4.96
CA THR A 49 14.31 -7.43 -4.01
C THR A 49 14.64 -6.13 -4.71
N CYS A 50 14.44 -5.04 -3.98
CA CYS A 50 15.10 -3.76 -4.20
C CYS A 50 16.02 -3.48 -2.98
#